data_AF-A0A7Z1ILW3-F1
#
_entry.id   AF-A0A7Z1ILW3-F1
#
_cell.length_a   1.000
_cell.length_b   1.000
_cell.length_c   1.000
_cell.angle_alpha   90.00
_cell.angle_beta   90.00
_cell.angle_gamma   90.00
#
_symmetry.space_group_name_H-M   'P 1'
#
loop_
_entity.id
_entity.type
_entity.pdbx_description
1 polymer ?
#
loop_
_entity_poly.entity_id
_entity_poly.type
_entity_poly.pdbx_seq_one_letter_code
_entity_poly.pdbx_strand_id
1 'polypeptide(L)' 'MRFNQRNPHHQRVNNVVSSELFQLMLDITYAYGSYGYRSYCVAALMREGRINIRERAEQIVDRELARREPRQWSVGGAA' A
#
# COMPACT_ATOMS: atom_id res chain seq x y z
N MET A 1 20.28 -26.77 -3.63
CA MET A 1 19.42 -25.60 -3.92
C MET A 1 19.01 -24.94 -2.60
N ARG A 2 19.48 -23.72 -2.31
CA ARG A 2 19.08 -23.00 -1.10
C ARG A 2 17.70 -22.39 -1.33
N PHE A 3 16.67 -22.95 -0.71
CA PHE A 3 15.38 -22.30 -0.60
C PHE A 3 15.58 -21.03 0.22
N ASN A 4 15.53 -19.86 -0.45
CA ASN A 4 15.38 -18.59 0.22
C ASN A 4 14.05 -18.63 0.98
N GLN A 5 14.08 -19.05 2.25
CA GLN A 5 13.00 -18.87 3.20
C GLN A 5 12.84 -17.36 3.45
N ARG A 6 12.23 -16.66 2.48
CA ARG A 6 11.70 -15.31 2.73
C ARG A 6 10.68 -15.47 3.83
N ASN A 7 10.99 -14.92 5.00
CA ASN A 7 10.17 -14.92 6.20
C ASN A 7 8.67 -14.79 5.81
N PRO A 8 7.79 -15.73 6.22
CA PRO A 8 6.39 -15.76 5.80
C PRO A 8 5.63 -14.46 6.12
N HIS A 9 6.08 -13.70 7.13
CA HIS A 9 5.55 -12.37 7.44
C HIS A 9 5.83 -11.35 6.33
N HIS A 10 7.04 -11.35 5.75
CA HIS A 10 7.38 -10.48 4.62
C HIS A 10 6.59 -10.83 3.36
N GLN A 11 6.30 -12.12 3.12
CA GLN A 11 5.49 -12.51 1.95
C GLN A 11 4.06 -11.95 2.05
N ARG A 12 3.44 -12.01 3.23
CA ARG A 12 2.07 -11.51 3.41
C ARG A 12 1.94 -10.01 3.26
N VAL A 13 2.88 -9.26 3.85
CA VAL A 13 2.93 -7.80 3.67
C VAL A 13 3.10 -7.45 2.20
N ASN A 14 4.00 -8.13 1.48
CA ASN A 14 4.19 -7.89 0.06
C ASN A 14 2.93 -8.19 -0.75
N ASN A 15 2.21 -9.27 -0.45
CA ASN A 15 0.96 -9.61 -1.15
C ASN A 15 -0.12 -8.54 -0.96
N VAL A 16 -0.26 -7.99 0.25
CA VAL A 16 -1.20 -6.89 0.52
C VAL A 16 -0.79 -5.65 -0.26
N VAL A 17 0.48 -5.25 -0.15
CA VAL A 17 1.00 -4.07 -0.84
C VAL A 17 0.87 -4.19 -2.35
N SER A 18 1.12 -5.36 -2.94
CA SER A 18 1.00 -5.58 -4.38
C SER A 18 -0.43 -5.80 -4.88
N SER A 19 -1.42 -5.87 -3.99
CA SER A 19 -2.82 -6.09 -4.41
C SER A 19 -3.38 -4.87 -5.14
N GLU A 20 -4.19 -5.11 -6.17
CA GLU A 20 -4.78 -4.04 -6.98
C GLU A 20 -5.62 -3.08 -6.15
N LEU A 21 -6.44 -3.60 -5.23
CA LEU A 21 -7.28 -2.79 -4.36
C LEU A 21 -6.45 -1.92 -3.42
N PHE A 22 -5.37 -2.45 -2.85
CA PHE A 22 -4.47 -1.65 -2.00
C PHE A 22 -3.77 -0.55 -2.81
N GLN A 23 -3.32 -0.87 -4.02
CA GLN A 23 -2.70 0.11 -4.91
C GLN A 23 -3.68 1.22 -5.32
N LEU A 24 -4.93 0.87 -5.65
CA LEU A 24 -5.98 1.84 -5.95
C LEU A 24 -6.27 2.76 -4.76
N MET A 25 -6.40 2.18 -3.56
CA MET A 25 -6.69 2.97 -2.36
C MET A 25 -5.53 3.89 -2.00
N LEU A 26 -4.28 3.45 -2.20
CA LEU A 26 -3.12 4.31 -2.09
C LEU A 26 -3.09 5.42 -3.16
N ASP A 27 -3.52 5.16 -4.40
CA ASP A 27 -3.60 6.20 -5.46
C ASP A 27 -4.57 7.30 -5.06
N ILE A 28 -5.75 6.91 -4.57
CA ILE A 28 -6.78 7.84 -4.14
C ILE A 28 -6.30 8.60 -2.88
N THR A 29 -5.64 7.91 -1.95
CA THR A 29 -5.02 8.56 -0.78
C THR A 29 -3.99 9.61 -1.20
N TYR A 30 -3.12 9.28 -2.16
CA TYR A 30 -2.10 10.18 -2.67
C TYR A 30 -2.71 11.39 -3.39
N ALA A 31 -3.69 11.18 -4.27
CA ALA A 31 -4.28 12.23 -5.09
C ALA A 31 -5.19 13.19 -4.28
N TYR A 32 -5.93 12.67 -3.29
CA TYR A 32 -6.97 13.44 -2.59
C TYR A 32 -6.67 13.68 -1.11
N GLY A 33 -5.60 13.10 -0.56
CA GLY A 33 -5.23 13.25 0.85
C GLY A 33 -6.26 12.69 1.85
N SER A 34 -7.20 11.85 1.41
CA SER A 34 -8.32 11.44 2.25
C SER A 34 -7.92 10.40 3.31
N TYR A 35 -8.20 10.77 4.57
CA TYR A 35 -7.92 9.97 5.77
C TYR A 35 -8.62 8.60 5.77
N GLY A 36 -9.76 8.48 5.10
CA GLY A 36 -10.52 7.23 5.00
C GLY A 36 -9.77 6.17 4.19
N TYR A 37 -9.18 6.56 3.05
CA TYR A 37 -8.44 5.64 2.19
C TYR A 37 -7.09 5.23 2.81
N ARG A 38 -6.41 6.15 3.51
CA ARG A 38 -5.24 5.82 4.33
C ARG A 38 -5.58 4.79 5.41
N SER A 39 -6.70 4.98 6.10
CA SER A 39 -7.17 4.08 7.16
C SER A 39 -7.48 2.68 6.64
N TYR A 40 -8.02 2.57 5.42
CA TYR A 40 -8.20 1.28 4.75
C TYR A 40 -6.86 0.55 4.54
N CYS A 41 -5.85 1.23 4.00
CA CYS A 41 -4.53 0.63 3.76
C CYS A 41 -3.89 0.13 5.06
N VAL A 42 -3.99 0.92 6.14
CA VAL A 42 -3.52 0.51 7.47
C VAL A 42 -4.27 -0.74 7.96
N ALA A 43 -5.60 -0.77 7.83
CA ALA A 43 -6.42 -1.91 8.24
C ALA A 43 -6.10 -3.19 7.44
N ALA A 44 -5.89 -3.08 6.12
CA ALA A 44 -5.51 -4.19 5.26
C ALA A 44 -4.15 -4.80 5.68
N LEU A 45 -3.15 -3.96 5.96
CA LEU A 45 -1.85 -4.41 6.46
C LEU A 45 -1.93 -5.09 7.84
N MET A 46 -2.77 -4.58 8.73
CA MET A 46 -2.96 -5.20 10.05
C MET A 46 -3.67 -6.56 9.95
N ARG A 47 -4.74 -6.65 9.16
CA ARG A 47 -5.57 -7.87 9.05
C ARG A 47 -4.92 -8.95 8.20
N GLU A 48 -4.50 -8.59 6.99
CA GLU A 48 -4.03 -9.55 5.98
C GLU A 48 -2.51 -9.68 6.01
N GLY A 49 -1.81 -8.56 6.20
CA GLY A 49 -0.35 -8.52 6.39
C GLY A 49 0.11 -9.02 7.76
N ARG A 50 -0.83 -9.23 8.70
CA ARG A 50 -0.60 -9.64 10.10
C ARG A 50 0.40 -8.73 10.82
N ILE A 51 0.27 -7.42 10.60
CA ILE A 51 1.03 -6.43 11.35
C ILE A 51 0.28 -6.12 12.65
N ASN A 52 0.84 -6.55 13.78
CA ASN A 52 0.18 -6.42 15.09
C ASN A 52 0.32 -5.02 15.73
N ILE A 53 1.10 -4.13 15.13
CA ILE A 53 1.37 -2.79 15.65
C ILE A 53 0.88 -1.78 14.61
N ARG A 54 -0.12 -0.97 14.99
CA ARG A 54 -0.72 0.03 14.10
C ARG A 54 0.32 0.99 13.52
N GLU A 55 1.20 1.52 14.37
CA GLU A 55 2.26 2.46 13.98
C GLU A 55 3.16 1.89 12.87
N ARG A 56 3.47 0.59 12.92
CA ARG A 56 4.25 -0.07 11.88
C ARG A 56 3.49 -0.18 10.56
N ALA A 57 2.18 -0.42 10.61
CA ALA A 57 1.35 -0.43 9.40
C ALA A 57 1.25 0.97 8.79
N GLU A 58 1.09 2.00 9.62
CA GLU A 58 1.12 3.41 9.21
C GLU A 58 2.44 3.78 8.53
N GLN A 59 3.59 3.40 9.12
CA GLN A 59 4.91 3.63 8.52
C GLN A 59 5.07 2.98 7.13
N ILE A 60 4.49 1.80 6.92
CA ILE A 60 4.52 1.14 5.61
C ILE A 60 3.66 1.92 4.61
N VAL A 61 2.45 2.32 5.01
CA VAL A 61 1.58 3.14 4.14
C VAL A 61 2.26 4.46 3.78
N ASP A 62 2.83 5.16 4.76
CA ASP A 62 3.51 6.43 4.53
C ASP A 62 4.74 6.26 3.62
N ARG A 63 5.47 5.16 3.78
CA ARG A 63 6.58 4.82 2.87
C ARG A 63 6.10 4.55 1.45
N GLU A 64 5.01 3.81 1.28
CA GLU A 64 4.43 3.54 -0.04
C GLU A 64 3.87 4.82 -0.68
N LEU A 65 3.27 5.71 0.11
CA LEU A 65 2.84 7.04 -0.32
C LEU A 65 4.03 7.94 -0.74
N ALA A 66 5.12 7.93 0.01
CA ALA A 66 6.32 8.70 -0.32
C ALA A 66 7.05 8.19 -1.57
N ARG A 67 6.92 6.90 -1.88
CA ARG A 67 7.43 6.28 -3.11
C ARG A 67 6.60 6.59 -4.34
N ARG A 68 5.39 7.09 -4.16
CA ARG A 68 4.50 7.38 -5.26
C ARG A 68 4.90 8.69 -5.91
N GLU A 69 5.30 8.57 -7.16
CA GLU A 69 5.29 9.70 -8.07
C GLU A 69 3.83 10.00 -8.42
N PRO A 70 3.50 11.25 -8.77
CA PRO A 70 2.22 11.56 -9.37
C PRO A 70 2.04 10.61 -10.55
N ARG A 71 1.12 9.64 -10.43
CA ARG A 71 0.66 8.90 -11.61
C ARG A 71 0.23 10.00 -12.56
N GLN A 72 0.92 10.14 -13.70
CA GLN A 72 0.39 10.93 -14.79
C GLN A 72 -0.88 10.18 -15.20
N TRP A 73 -2.01 10.61 -14.65
CA TRP A 73 -3.29 10.31 -15.27
C TRP A 73 -3.18 11.04 -16.59
N SER A 74 -2.78 10.32 -17.65
CA SER A 74 -2.97 10.78 -19.01
C SER A 74 -4.48 10.91 -19.15
N VAL A 75 -5.01 12.06 -18.75
CA VAL A 75 -6.34 12.48 -19.14
C VAL A 75 -6.21 12.55 -20.65
N GLY A 76 -6.77 11.55 -21.33
CA GLY A 76 -6.82 11.51 -22.78
C GLY A 76 -7.26 12.87 -23.29
N GLY A 77 -6.55 13.36 -24.32
CA GLY A 77 -6.55 14.75 -24.70
C GLY A 77 -7.93 15.38 -24.92
N ALA A 78 -8.00 16.67 -24.63
CA ALA A 78 -8.98 17.59 -25.18
C ALA A 78 -8.48 19.02 -24.94
N ALA A 79 -7.83 19.59 -25.94
CA ALA A 79 -7.97 20.96 -26.46
C ALA A 79 -6.94 21.19 -27.57
#